data_AF-A0A182RLX5-F1
#
_entry.id   AF-A0A182RLX5-F1
#
_cell.length_a   1.000
_cell.length_b   1.000
_cell.length_c   1.000
_cell.angle_alpha   90.00
_cell.angle_beta   90.00
_cell.angle_gamma   90.00
#
_symmetry.space_group_name_H-M   'P 1'
#
loop_
_entity.id
_entity.type
_entity.pdbx_description
1 polymer ?
#
loop_
_entity_poly.entity_id
_entity_poly.type
_entity_poly.pdbx_seq_one_letter_code
_entity_poly.pdbx_strand_id
1 'polypeptide(L)'
;MKQLMCVVVLTLVAPNLIAGECDTKGVIVEKSFLQSVHDCTEYLQIPKERLVQYMANEFPPDDETKCLLFCVGVDLGWWNNTCGLQAPSMISYFQPVQGDKQYEKRTKECLERRVGAIESPNSCCQAYETFQCYFQEFGNLVTCPQYVRLTKLQATQAAYDCLVMMRYPEDLLKVYANGKVEDSPETRCLYHCIDHRTGLYTQNGISLSRFFIRDSSYNDYRYLSKETRACRDRIRHSGCDKCTEVYKTHQECLAGLGENGYTSGIITAGAQIALTDLGVSCAAEPVKSCTTYQPYHHPTYPPTKPTYTTQVYTTTKKPCSVCNNRYEAAKPYPSPVASVEPAVALSYSSRKPSTTCSKGSMGQVYNLPFVAYRGPSCSCKRCAARQH
;
A
#
# COMPACT_ATOMS: atom_id res chain seq x y z
N MET A 1 -72.98 14.08 -34.53
CA MET A 1 -73.10 13.20 -33.34
C MET A 1 -71.82 12.40 -33.21
N LYS A 2 -71.12 12.55 -32.06
CA LYS A 2 -70.32 11.57 -31.31
C LYS A 2 -69.45 10.60 -32.15
N GLN A 3 -68.13 10.53 -31.99
CA GLN A 3 -67.45 10.22 -30.73
C GLN A 3 -65.98 10.66 -30.71
N LEU A 4 -65.58 11.18 -29.55
CA LEU A 4 -64.20 11.21 -29.06
C LEU A 4 -63.63 9.79 -29.02
N MET A 5 -62.41 9.61 -29.49
CA MET A 5 -61.53 8.52 -29.04
C MET A 5 -60.25 9.15 -28.49
N CYS A 6 -60.16 9.17 -27.17
CA CYS A 6 -58.95 9.52 -26.42
C CYS A 6 -57.88 8.46 -26.69
N VAL A 7 -56.82 8.84 -27.41
CA VAL A 7 -55.59 8.05 -27.47
C VAL A 7 -54.79 8.33 -26.20
N VAL A 8 -54.91 7.44 -25.22
CA VAL A 8 -54.02 7.41 -24.05
C VAL A 8 -52.69 6.81 -24.53
N VAL A 9 -51.69 7.68 -24.76
CA VAL A 9 -50.31 7.25 -24.99
C VAL A 9 -49.74 6.82 -23.64
N LEU A 10 -49.79 5.52 -23.36
CA LEU A 10 -49.01 4.90 -22.28
C LEU A 10 -47.54 4.87 -22.72
N THR A 11 -46.81 5.94 -22.43
CA THR A 11 -45.34 5.92 -22.50
C THR A 11 -44.83 4.98 -21.41
N LEU A 12 -44.39 3.78 -21.82
CA LEU A 12 -43.54 2.90 -21.03
C LEU A 12 -42.22 3.64 -20.75
N VAL A 13 -42.17 4.37 -19.64
CA VAL A 13 -40.91 4.82 -19.06
C VAL A 13 -40.26 3.57 -18.50
N ALA A 14 -39.45 2.89 -19.31
CA ALA A 14 -38.49 1.93 -18.80
C ALA A 14 -37.60 2.70 -17.82
N PRO A 15 -37.55 2.35 -16.52
CA PRO A 15 -36.54 2.92 -15.66
C PRO A 15 -35.21 2.43 -16.20
N ASN A 16 -34.42 3.34 -16.76
CA ASN A 16 -33.00 3.13 -16.93
C ASN A 16 -32.44 2.87 -15.54
N LEU A 17 -32.33 1.59 -15.18
CA LEU A 17 -31.45 1.13 -14.13
C LEU A 17 -30.05 1.53 -14.60
N ILE A 18 -29.64 2.74 -14.23
CA ILE A 18 -28.23 3.03 -14.05
C ILE A 18 -27.83 2.03 -12.97
N ALA A 19 -27.31 0.87 -13.40
CA ALA A 19 -26.49 0.05 -12.55
C ALA A 19 -25.37 0.98 -12.11
N GLY A 20 -25.54 1.64 -10.96
CA GLY A 20 -24.42 2.23 -10.27
C GLY A 20 -23.40 1.12 -10.19
N GLU A 21 -22.18 1.36 -10.67
CA GLU A 21 -21.06 0.47 -10.40
C GLU A 21 -21.15 0.16 -8.90
N CYS A 22 -21.54 -1.08 -8.57
CA CYS A 22 -21.48 -1.53 -7.19
C CYS A 22 -20.06 -1.21 -6.75
N ASP A 23 -19.92 -0.34 -5.75
CA ASP A 23 -18.63 0.15 -5.30
C ASP A 23 -17.91 -1.03 -4.60
N THR A 24 -17.37 -1.94 -5.39
CA THR A 24 -16.55 -3.07 -4.95
C THR A 24 -15.10 -2.60 -4.78
N LYS A 25 -14.90 -1.37 -4.29
CA LYS A 25 -13.54 -0.89 -3.98
C LYS A 25 -12.98 -1.78 -2.88
N GLY A 26 -12.03 -2.62 -3.27
CA GLY A 26 -11.19 -3.31 -2.31
C GLY A 26 -10.20 -2.34 -1.66
N VAL A 27 -9.08 -2.87 -1.22
CA VAL A 27 -8.00 -2.11 -0.57
C VAL A 27 -7.12 -1.36 -1.57
N ILE A 28 -7.68 -0.90 -2.69
CA ILE A 28 -6.95 -0.27 -3.79
C ILE A 28 -6.54 1.14 -3.36
N VAL A 29 -5.23 1.43 -3.44
CA VAL A 29 -4.70 2.76 -3.19
C VAL A 29 -4.13 3.32 -4.49
N GLU A 30 -4.67 4.45 -4.93
CA GLU A 30 -4.13 5.23 -6.03
C GLU A 30 -3.82 6.64 -5.53
N LYS A 31 -2.62 7.14 -5.81
CA LYS A 31 -2.18 8.44 -5.30
C LYS A 31 -1.33 9.14 -6.34
N SER A 32 -1.52 10.45 -6.51
CA SER A 32 -0.65 11.26 -7.36
C SER A 32 0.55 11.76 -6.55
N PHE A 33 1.62 12.14 -7.26
CA PHE A 33 2.79 12.73 -6.61
C PHE A 33 2.41 13.97 -5.78
N LEU A 34 1.64 14.89 -6.36
CA LEU A 34 1.22 16.13 -5.69
C LEU A 34 0.26 15.87 -4.51
N GLN A 35 -0.59 14.84 -4.58
CA GLN A 35 -1.41 14.47 -3.43
C GLN A 35 -0.54 14.01 -2.26
N SER A 36 0.51 13.23 -2.53
CA SER A 36 1.46 12.82 -1.50
C SER A 36 2.27 13.99 -0.95
N VAL A 37 2.69 14.94 -1.80
CA VAL A 37 3.34 16.18 -1.35
C VAL A 37 2.43 16.95 -0.37
N HIS A 38 1.15 17.08 -0.70
CA HIS A 38 0.19 17.74 0.19
C HIS A 38 0.09 17.03 1.54
N ASP A 39 -0.14 15.71 1.54
CA ASP A 39 -0.31 14.93 2.77
C ASP A 39 0.97 14.95 3.62
N CYS A 40 2.15 14.84 3.01
CA CYS A 40 3.42 14.91 3.71
C CYS A 40 3.77 16.30 4.24
N THR A 41 3.34 17.37 3.56
CA THR A 41 3.44 18.75 4.08
C THR A 41 2.65 18.87 5.38
N GLU A 42 1.47 18.27 5.44
CA GLU A 42 0.64 18.22 6.64
C GLU A 42 1.28 17.37 7.75
N TYR A 43 1.73 16.16 7.44
CA TYR A 43 2.37 15.27 8.42
C TYR A 43 3.64 15.85 9.03
N LEU A 44 4.46 16.54 8.22
CA LEU A 44 5.70 17.16 8.65
C LEU A 44 5.52 18.59 9.19
N GLN A 45 4.29 19.12 9.18
CA GLN A 45 3.96 20.47 9.61
C GLN A 45 4.76 21.56 8.88
N ILE A 46 5.07 21.34 7.59
CA ILE A 46 5.77 22.33 6.77
C ILE A 46 4.83 23.52 6.51
N PRO A 47 5.31 24.77 6.60
CA PRO A 47 4.48 25.96 6.36
C PRO A 47 3.77 25.91 5.01
N LYS A 48 2.46 26.22 5.00
CA LYS A 48 1.61 26.10 3.80
C LYS A 48 2.05 26.99 2.66
N GLU A 49 2.77 28.07 2.96
CA GLU A 49 3.34 28.99 1.98
C GLU A 49 4.35 28.28 1.07
N ARG A 50 5.06 27.26 1.59
CA ARG A 50 6.00 26.43 0.82
C ARG A 50 5.27 25.49 -0.14
N LEU A 51 4.00 25.17 0.11
CA LEU A 51 3.23 24.29 -0.76
C LEU A 51 3.11 24.87 -2.18
N VAL A 52 2.97 26.19 -2.31
CA VAL A 52 2.92 26.85 -3.63
C VAL A 52 4.21 26.60 -4.42
N GLN A 53 5.36 26.64 -3.75
CA GLN A 53 6.66 26.33 -4.34
C GLN A 53 6.73 24.87 -4.83
N TYR A 54 6.33 23.91 -3.99
CA TYR A 54 6.33 22.50 -4.37
C TYR A 54 5.33 22.18 -5.49
N MET A 55 4.18 22.84 -5.52
CA MET A 55 3.18 22.70 -6.59
C MET A 55 3.66 23.27 -7.92
N ALA A 56 4.62 24.20 -7.91
CA ALA A 56 5.33 24.68 -9.09
C ALA A 56 6.48 23.74 -9.53
N ASN A 57 6.62 22.57 -8.88
CA ASN A 57 7.74 21.62 -9.04
C ASN A 57 9.11 22.20 -8.68
N GLU A 58 9.16 23.14 -7.75
CA GLU A 58 10.40 23.68 -7.20
C GLU A 58 10.74 22.97 -5.89
N PHE A 59 11.82 22.19 -5.88
CA PHE A 59 12.26 21.42 -4.72
C PHE A 59 13.69 21.85 -4.31
N PRO A 60 13.83 22.88 -3.45
CA PRO A 60 15.14 23.36 -2.99
C PRO A 60 15.90 22.31 -2.14
N PRO A 61 17.25 22.37 -2.08
CA PRO A 61 18.07 21.38 -1.38
C PRO A 61 18.20 21.65 0.14
N ASP A 62 17.16 22.18 0.78
CA ASP A 62 17.08 22.33 2.24
C ASP A 62 16.58 21.06 2.94
N ASP A 63 16.80 20.98 4.26
CA ASP A 63 16.52 19.77 5.02
C ASP A 63 15.03 19.45 5.15
N GLU A 64 14.16 20.47 5.19
CA GLU A 64 12.71 20.29 5.16
C GLU A 64 12.28 19.62 3.84
N THR A 65 12.73 20.15 2.70
CA THR A 65 12.40 19.61 1.38
C THR A 65 12.95 18.20 1.17
N LYS A 66 14.16 17.93 1.67
CA LYS A 66 14.74 16.57 1.62
C LYS A 66 13.87 15.57 2.36
N CYS A 67 13.45 15.89 3.58
CA CYS A 67 12.61 14.99 4.36
C CYS A 67 11.17 14.94 3.85
N LEU A 68 10.65 16.00 3.22
CA LEU A 68 9.40 15.96 2.46
C LEU A 68 9.47 14.91 1.35
N LEU A 69 10.51 14.93 0.51
CA LEU A 69 10.64 13.96 -0.58
C LEU A 69 10.87 12.53 -0.09
N PHE A 70 11.51 12.36 1.06
CA PHE A 70 11.54 11.06 1.73
C PHE A 70 10.15 10.60 2.18
N CYS A 71 9.36 11.45 2.83
CA CYS A 71 7.99 11.13 3.22
C CYS A 71 7.16 10.74 1.99
N VAL A 72 7.23 11.53 0.93
CA VAL A 72 6.55 11.26 -0.35
C VAL A 72 7.00 9.92 -0.93
N GLY A 73 8.29 9.60 -0.83
CA GLY A 73 8.80 8.32 -1.30
C GLY A 73 8.32 7.10 -0.53
N VAL A 74 8.19 7.23 0.79
CA VAL A 74 7.62 6.18 1.62
C VAL A 74 6.12 6.02 1.33
N ASP A 75 5.38 7.13 1.28
CA ASP A 75 3.94 7.16 1.07
C ASP A 75 3.53 6.64 -0.33
N LEU A 76 4.32 6.93 -1.36
CA LEU A 76 4.12 6.41 -2.73
C LEU A 76 4.79 5.05 -2.97
N GLY A 77 5.52 4.52 -1.99
CA GLY A 77 6.16 3.20 -2.03
C GLY A 77 7.36 3.09 -2.98
N TRP A 78 7.97 4.21 -3.37
CA TRP A 78 9.24 4.22 -4.13
C TRP A 78 10.48 4.27 -3.24
N TRP A 79 10.33 4.54 -1.94
CA TRP A 79 11.41 4.50 -0.96
C TRP A 79 11.11 3.47 0.13
N ASN A 80 12.13 2.70 0.51
CA ASN A 80 12.08 1.75 1.62
C ASN A 80 13.27 1.96 2.55
N ASN A 81 13.04 2.05 3.86
CA ASN A 81 14.12 2.33 4.83
C ASN A 81 15.15 1.20 4.95
N THR A 82 14.83 -0.01 4.50
CA THR A 82 15.72 -1.18 4.53
C THR A 82 16.41 -1.40 3.19
N CYS A 83 15.68 -1.22 2.08
CA CYS A 83 16.15 -1.59 0.74
C CYS A 83 16.41 -0.38 -0.18
N GLY A 84 16.17 0.84 0.29
CA GLY A 84 16.29 2.07 -0.51
C GLY A 84 15.27 2.15 -1.66
N LEU A 85 15.73 2.64 -2.80
CA LEU A 85 14.94 2.86 -4.01
C LEU A 85 14.21 1.59 -4.48
N GLN A 86 12.90 1.74 -4.69
CA GLN A 86 12.03 0.79 -5.35
C GLN A 86 11.71 1.29 -6.77
N ALA A 87 12.60 1.00 -7.72
CA ALA A 87 12.56 1.59 -9.06
C ALA A 87 11.21 1.41 -9.80
N PRO A 88 10.54 0.24 -9.74
CA PRO A 88 9.23 0.07 -10.38
C PRO A 88 8.14 1.04 -9.90
N SER A 89 8.10 1.34 -8.60
CA SER A 89 7.21 2.36 -8.07
C SER A 89 7.64 3.75 -8.53
N MET A 90 8.94 4.07 -8.49
CA MET A 90 9.47 5.37 -8.90
C MET A 90 9.10 5.71 -10.36
N ILE A 91 9.38 4.79 -11.29
CA ILE A 91 9.17 5.07 -12.72
C ILE A 91 7.69 5.24 -13.08
N SER A 92 6.77 4.72 -12.27
CA SER A 92 5.33 4.90 -12.50
C SER A 92 4.92 6.38 -12.43
N TYR A 93 5.67 7.21 -11.70
CA TYR A 93 5.42 8.64 -11.54
C TYR A 93 6.09 9.51 -12.61
N PHE A 94 6.85 8.92 -13.53
CA PHE A 94 7.56 9.65 -14.57
C PHE A 94 7.20 9.20 -15.98
N GLN A 95 7.19 10.14 -16.91
CA GLN A 95 7.02 9.89 -18.33
C GLN A 95 8.26 10.39 -19.07
N PRO A 96 9.04 9.49 -19.70
CA PRO A 96 10.16 9.90 -20.54
C PRO A 96 9.72 10.85 -21.65
N VAL A 97 10.59 11.80 -21.99
CA VAL A 97 10.37 12.73 -23.10
C VAL A 97 10.36 11.95 -24.41
N GLN A 98 9.41 12.25 -25.29
CA GLN A 98 9.28 11.55 -26.57
C GLN A 98 10.57 11.68 -27.39
N GLY A 99 11.11 10.55 -27.83
CA GLY A 99 12.33 10.49 -28.64
C GLY A 99 13.63 10.42 -27.82
N ASP A 100 13.58 10.66 -26.51
CA ASP A 100 14.73 10.42 -25.64
C ASP A 100 14.90 8.90 -25.40
N LYS A 101 16.04 8.37 -25.82
CA LYS A 101 16.42 6.97 -25.63
C LYS A 101 17.52 6.78 -24.58
N GLN A 102 18.04 7.88 -24.04
CA GLN A 102 19.18 7.89 -23.12
C GLN A 102 18.77 8.21 -21.67
N TYR A 103 17.50 8.55 -21.43
CA TYR A 103 16.98 8.89 -20.09
C TYR A 103 17.39 7.86 -19.02
N GLU A 104 17.24 6.56 -19.28
CA GLU A 104 17.62 5.50 -18.33
C GLU A 104 19.10 5.52 -17.98
N LYS A 105 19.95 5.69 -19.00
CA LYS A 105 21.41 5.74 -18.84
C LYS A 105 21.80 6.96 -18.01
N ARG A 106 21.29 8.15 -18.34
CA ARG A 106 21.60 9.39 -17.61
C ARG A 106 21.09 9.34 -16.17
N THR A 107 19.88 8.84 -15.94
CA THR A 107 19.34 8.64 -14.59
C THR A 107 20.22 7.70 -13.79
N LYS A 108 20.65 6.57 -14.37
CA LYS A 108 21.56 5.63 -13.69
C LYS A 108 22.89 6.26 -13.31
N GLU A 109 23.54 6.95 -14.25
CA GLU A 109 24.81 7.66 -14.00
C GLU A 109 24.64 8.77 -12.94
N CYS A 110 23.49 9.44 -12.91
CA CYS A 110 23.16 10.41 -11.87
C CYS A 110 23.05 9.74 -10.49
N LEU A 111 22.33 8.61 -10.39
CA LEU A 111 22.17 7.89 -9.13
C LEU A 111 23.51 7.40 -8.58
N GLU A 112 24.36 6.82 -9.43
CA GLU A 112 25.70 6.35 -9.05
C GLU A 112 26.56 7.49 -8.50
N ARG A 113 26.51 8.66 -9.16
CA ARG A 113 27.30 9.83 -8.78
C ARG A 113 26.78 10.54 -7.53
N ARG A 114 25.48 10.76 -7.42
CA ARG A 114 24.87 11.61 -6.37
C ARG A 114 24.48 10.82 -5.15
N VAL A 115 23.79 9.68 -5.33
CA VAL A 115 23.32 8.84 -4.22
C VAL A 115 24.45 7.95 -3.70
N GLY A 116 25.26 7.40 -4.61
CA GLY A 116 26.42 6.56 -4.25
C GLY A 116 27.51 7.29 -3.48
N ALA A 117 27.60 8.62 -3.60
CA ALA A 117 28.55 9.45 -2.87
C ALA A 117 28.14 9.79 -1.42
N ILE A 118 26.93 9.41 -0.99
CA ILE A 118 26.43 9.72 0.35
C ILE A 118 26.99 8.68 1.35
N GLU A 119 28.00 9.09 2.13
CA GLU A 119 28.72 8.21 3.06
C GLU A 119 27.93 7.86 4.34
N SER A 120 27.00 8.71 4.76
CA SER A 120 26.18 8.49 5.96
C SER A 120 24.77 8.00 5.61
N PRO A 121 24.14 7.12 6.40
CA PRO A 121 22.79 6.64 6.15
C PRO A 121 21.76 7.73 6.48
N ASN A 122 21.74 8.82 5.70
CA ASN A 122 20.71 9.85 5.77
C ASN A 122 19.64 9.57 4.71
N SER A 123 18.55 8.93 5.13
CA SER A 123 17.47 8.55 4.23
C SER A 123 16.77 9.75 3.57
N CYS A 124 16.71 10.91 4.23
CA CYS A 124 16.17 12.13 3.63
C CYS A 124 17.04 12.59 2.45
N CYS A 125 18.35 12.68 2.64
CA CYS A 125 19.28 13.05 1.56
C CYS A 125 19.25 12.02 0.42
N GLN A 126 19.29 10.73 0.74
CA GLN A 126 19.31 9.69 -0.30
C GLN A 126 18.03 9.67 -1.13
N ALA A 127 16.86 9.80 -0.50
CA ALA A 127 15.57 9.86 -1.20
C ALA A 127 15.46 11.13 -2.06
N TYR A 128 15.89 12.28 -1.53
CA TYR A 128 15.93 13.55 -2.25
C TYR A 128 16.82 13.46 -3.50
N GLU A 129 18.06 13.03 -3.34
CA GLU A 129 19.02 12.91 -4.44
C GLU A 129 18.55 11.91 -5.50
N THR A 130 17.92 10.81 -5.05
CA THR A 130 17.27 9.85 -5.93
C THR A 130 16.16 10.50 -6.74
N PHE A 131 15.22 11.19 -6.09
CA PHE A 131 14.14 11.90 -6.77
C PHE A 131 14.68 12.93 -7.76
N GLN A 132 15.68 13.73 -7.37
CA GLN A 132 16.29 14.73 -8.25
C GLN A 132 16.88 14.10 -9.51
N CYS A 133 17.52 12.93 -9.42
CA CYS A 133 18.02 12.23 -10.60
C CYS A 133 16.89 11.79 -11.56
N TYR A 134 15.75 11.33 -11.05
CA TYR A 134 14.60 11.00 -11.90
C TYR A 134 13.96 12.26 -12.49
N PHE A 135 13.80 13.30 -11.66
CA PHE A 135 13.18 14.57 -12.05
C PHE A 135 13.98 15.32 -13.12
N GLN A 136 15.31 15.24 -13.10
CA GLN A 136 16.18 15.91 -14.07
C GLN A 136 16.42 15.05 -15.32
N GLU A 137 16.63 13.74 -15.15
CA GLU A 137 17.16 12.90 -16.23
C GLU A 137 16.15 11.95 -16.86
N PHE A 138 15.13 11.51 -16.10
CA PHE A 138 14.22 10.44 -16.55
C PHE A 138 13.08 10.98 -17.41
N GLY A 139 12.46 12.10 -17.01
CA GLY A 139 11.35 12.70 -17.74
C GLY A 139 10.43 13.55 -16.86
N ASN A 140 9.21 13.78 -17.35
CA ASN A 140 8.24 14.65 -16.67
C ASN A 140 7.43 13.87 -15.63
N LEU A 141 7.10 14.53 -14.51
CA LEU A 141 6.15 14.00 -13.54
C LEU A 141 4.77 13.79 -14.16
N VAL A 142 4.15 12.67 -13.84
CA VAL A 142 2.77 12.39 -14.21
C VAL A 142 1.84 12.99 -13.16
N THR A 143 0.80 13.69 -13.61
CA THR A 143 -0.17 14.31 -12.70
C THR A 143 -1.26 13.34 -12.23
N CYS A 144 -1.50 12.28 -13.00
CA CYS A 144 -2.52 11.29 -12.67
C CYS A 144 -2.09 10.41 -11.49
N PRO A 145 -3.03 10.03 -10.61
CA PRO A 145 -2.77 9.03 -9.58
C PRO A 145 -2.20 7.74 -10.18
N GLN A 146 -1.19 7.19 -9.50
CA GLN A 146 -0.60 5.89 -9.82
C GLN A 146 -0.97 4.89 -8.74
N TYR A 147 -0.94 3.61 -9.09
CA TYR A 147 -1.15 2.53 -8.14
C TYR A 147 -0.04 2.53 -7.09
N VAL A 148 -0.42 2.61 -5.81
CA VAL A 148 0.50 2.47 -4.69
C VAL A 148 0.51 1.02 -4.28
N ARG A 149 1.70 0.42 -4.19
CA ARG A 149 1.84 -0.95 -3.73
C ARG A 149 1.21 -1.14 -2.35
N LEU A 150 0.51 -2.25 -2.18
CA LEU A 150 0.12 -2.77 -0.87
C LEU A 150 1.26 -3.52 -0.16
N THR A 151 1.31 -3.35 1.15
CA THR A 151 2.12 -4.22 2.01
C THR A 151 1.63 -5.66 1.94
N LYS A 152 2.51 -6.62 2.24
CA LYS A 152 2.13 -8.05 2.31
C LYS A 152 1.00 -8.28 3.32
N LEU A 153 0.97 -7.52 4.42
CA LEU A 153 -0.11 -7.56 5.41
C LEU A 153 -1.46 -7.13 4.81
N GLN A 154 -1.50 -6.02 4.09
CA GLN A 154 -2.73 -5.57 3.40
C GLN A 154 -3.20 -6.55 2.33
N ALA A 155 -2.26 -7.16 1.58
CA ALA A 155 -2.59 -8.18 0.60
C ALA A 155 -3.13 -9.48 1.25
N THR A 156 -2.54 -9.91 2.37
CA THR A 156 -3.07 -11.02 3.18
C THR A 156 -4.46 -10.71 3.72
N GLN A 157 -4.71 -9.49 4.19
CA GLN A 157 -6.04 -9.08 4.63
C GLN A 157 -7.06 -9.17 3.48
N ALA A 158 -6.69 -8.73 2.28
CA ALA A 158 -7.56 -8.87 1.10
C ALA A 158 -7.85 -10.34 0.76
N ALA A 159 -6.87 -11.23 0.92
CA ALA A 159 -7.06 -12.68 0.74
C ALA A 159 -8.00 -13.28 1.79
N TYR A 160 -7.83 -12.93 3.06
CA TYR A 160 -8.75 -13.29 4.14
C TYR A 160 -10.18 -12.80 3.84
N ASP A 161 -10.35 -11.52 3.47
CA ASP A 161 -11.66 -10.96 3.16
C ASP A 161 -12.34 -11.77 2.04
N CYS A 162 -11.59 -12.12 0.99
CA CYS A 162 -12.08 -12.93 -0.12
C CYS A 162 -12.57 -14.32 0.33
N LEU A 163 -11.79 -15.01 1.16
CA LEU A 163 -12.17 -16.32 1.71
C LEU A 163 -13.47 -16.24 2.52
N VAL A 164 -13.62 -15.21 3.34
CA VAL A 164 -14.82 -14.99 4.17
C VAL A 164 -16.03 -14.59 3.34
N MET A 165 -15.90 -13.59 2.46
CA MET A 165 -17.02 -13.08 1.65
C MET A 165 -17.58 -14.16 0.70
N MET A 166 -16.70 -14.98 0.12
CA MET A 166 -17.09 -16.08 -0.75
C MET A 166 -17.47 -17.35 0.03
N ARG A 167 -17.40 -17.31 1.37
CA ARG A 167 -17.83 -18.38 2.29
C ARG A 167 -17.13 -19.72 2.02
N TYR A 168 -15.81 -19.70 1.94
CA TYR A 168 -15.03 -20.92 1.74
C TYR A 168 -15.27 -21.88 2.90
N PRO A 169 -15.54 -23.18 2.63
CA PRO A 169 -15.84 -24.14 3.68
C PRO A 169 -14.60 -24.42 4.53
N GLU A 170 -14.82 -24.74 5.81
CA GLU A 170 -13.75 -24.99 6.79
C GLU A 170 -12.73 -26.03 6.30
N ASP A 171 -13.17 -27.11 5.66
CA ASP A 171 -12.28 -28.15 5.16
C ASP A 171 -11.34 -27.63 4.05
N LEU A 172 -11.82 -26.75 3.18
CA LEU A 172 -10.98 -26.12 2.16
C LEU A 172 -10.03 -25.09 2.78
N LEU A 173 -10.48 -24.36 3.81
CA LEU A 173 -9.62 -23.46 4.59
C LEU A 173 -8.47 -24.23 5.26
N LYS A 174 -8.72 -25.42 5.82
CA LYS A 174 -7.67 -26.31 6.37
C LYS A 174 -6.66 -26.73 5.31
N VAL A 175 -7.11 -27.03 4.09
CA VAL A 175 -6.21 -27.38 2.98
C VAL A 175 -5.32 -26.21 2.61
N TYR A 176 -5.89 -25.01 2.43
CA TYR A 176 -5.13 -23.80 2.12
C TYR A 176 -4.19 -23.38 3.25
N ALA A 177 -4.62 -23.46 4.52
CA ALA A 177 -3.81 -23.12 5.68
C ALA A 177 -2.56 -24.01 5.83
N ASN A 178 -2.60 -25.23 5.28
CA ASN A 178 -1.48 -26.16 5.17
C ASN A 178 -0.60 -25.91 3.93
N GLY A 179 -0.81 -24.81 3.21
CA GLY A 179 0.00 -24.42 2.05
C GLY A 179 -0.38 -25.11 0.74
N LYS A 180 -1.46 -25.90 0.71
CA LYS A 180 -1.91 -26.61 -0.49
C LYS A 180 -2.89 -25.77 -1.28
N VAL A 181 -2.40 -24.94 -2.20
CA VAL A 181 -3.21 -24.08 -3.07
C VAL A 181 -3.20 -24.63 -4.49
N GLU A 182 -3.99 -25.68 -4.73
CA GLU A 182 -4.06 -26.40 -6.02
C GLU A 182 -5.10 -25.81 -6.97
N ASP A 183 -5.02 -26.16 -8.25
CA ASP A 183 -5.98 -25.71 -9.25
C ASP A 183 -7.37 -26.31 -9.02
N SER A 184 -8.33 -25.45 -8.67
CA SER A 184 -9.76 -25.79 -8.57
C SER A 184 -10.60 -24.57 -8.99
N PRO A 185 -11.89 -24.74 -9.33
CA PRO A 185 -12.78 -23.61 -9.60
C PRO A 185 -12.77 -22.56 -8.48
N GLU A 186 -12.75 -23.01 -7.22
CA GLU A 186 -12.65 -22.17 -6.04
C GLU A 186 -11.30 -21.43 -6.02
N THR A 187 -10.17 -22.14 -6.19
CA THR A 187 -8.86 -21.47 -6.20
C THR A 187 -8.77 -20.41 -7.30
N ARG A 188 -9.28 -20.71 -8.50
CA ARG A 188 -9.30 -19.76 -9.63
C ARG A 188 -10.07 -18.49 -9.28
N CYS A 189 -11.25 -18.63 -8.68
CA CYS A 189 -12.04 -17.47 -8.29
C CYS A 189 -11.45 -16.71 -7.09
N LEU A 190 -10.72 -17.39 -6.20
CA LEU A 190 -9.98 -16.73 -5.13
C LEU A 190 -8.88 -15.81 -5.68
N TYR A 191 -8.12 -16.29 -6.68
CA TYR A 191 -7.14 -15.44 -7.38
C TYR A 191 -7.80 -14.20 -7.99
N HIS A 192 -8.94 -14.39 -8.68
CA HIS A 192 -9.67 -13.26 -9.26
C HIS A 192 -10.17 -12.27 -8.20
N CYS A 193 -10.74 -12.75 -7.09
CA CYS A 193 -11.18 -11.89 -5.99
C CYS A 193 -10.02 -11.07 -5.41
N ILE A 194 -8.88 -11.72 -5.15
CA ILE A 194 -7.69 -11.06 -4.58
C ILE A 194 -7.16 -10.00 -5.56
N ASP A 195 -6.97 -10.35 -6.82
CA ASP A 195 -6.44 -9.41 -7.81
C ASP A 195 -7.41 -8.25 -8.03
N HIS A 196 -8.71 -8.48 -8.01
CA HIS A 196 -9.71 -7.42 -8.10
C HIS A 196 -9.67 -6.50 -6.87
N ARG A 197 -9.66 -7.05 -5.65
CA ARG A 197 -9.64 -6.25 -4.41
C ARG A 197 -8.33 -5.52 -4.17
N THR A 198 -7.23 -6.03 -4.69
CA THR A 198 -5.91 -5.38 -4.62
C THR A 198 -5.65 -4.48 -5.82
N GLY A 199 -6.55 -4.44 -6.79
CA GLY A 199 -6.45 -3.59 -7.98
C GLY A 199 -5.47 -4.10 -9.03
N LEU A 200 -5.00 -5.34 -8.91
CA LEU A 200 -4.18 -6.01 -9.93
C LEU A 200 -5.02 -6.47 -11.13
N TYR A 201 -6.33 -6.67 -10.96
CA TYR A 201 -7.30 -6.84 -12.03
C TYR A 201 -8.12 -5.56 -12.23
N THR A 202 -8.29 -5.14 -13.47
CA THR A 202 -9.03 -3.92 -13.86
C THR A 202 -10.12 -4.26 -14.88
N GLN A 203 -10.86 -3.26 -15.36
CA GLN A 203 -11.82 -3.44 -16.45
C GLN A 203 -11.20 -4.09 -17.70
N ASN A 204 -9.89 -3.85 -17.91
CA ASN A 204 -9.13 -4.38 -19.03
C ASN A 204 -8.35 -5.66 -18.69
N GLY A 205 -8.65 -6.29 -17.56
CA GLY A 205 -8.04 -7.53 -17.10
C GLY A 205 -6.82 -7.31 -16.20
N ILE A 206 -5.93 -8.29 -16.19
CA ILE A 206 -4.69 -8.27 -15.40
C ILE A 206 -3.79 -7.09 -15.81
N SER A 207 -3.45 -6.25 -14.84
CA SER A 207 -2.61 -5.07 -15.01
C SER A 207 -1.14 -5.39 -14.77
N LEU A 208 -0.42 -5.73 -15.83
CA LEU A 208 1.01 -6.08 -15.77
C LEU A 208 1.89 -4.99 -15.13
N SER A 209 1.57 -3.73 -15.34
CA SER A 209 2.27 -2.60 -14.70
C SER A 209 2.09 -2.57 -13.18
N ARG A 210 0.93 -3.00 -12.67
CA ARG A 210 0.67 -3.06 -11.22
C ARG A 210 1.34 -4.28 -10.59
N PHE A 211 1.47 -5.38 -11.32
CA PHE A 211 2.31 -6.51 -10.91
C PHE A 211 3.79 -6.12 -10.84
N PHE A 212 4.29 -5.36 -11.82
CA PHE A 212 5.65 -4.81 -11.80
C PHE A 212 5.90 -3.92 -10.56
N ILE A 213 4.91 -3.08 -10.20
CA ILE A 213 4.96 -2.26 -8.97
C ILE A 213 4.85 -3.14 -7.71
N ARG A 214 3.93 -4.11 -7.66
CA ARG A 214 3.76 -5.05 -6.54
C ARG A 214 5.07 -5.79 -6.24
N ASP A 215 5.82 -6.16 -7.27
CA ASP A 215 7.06 -6.95 -7.15
C ASP A 215 8.34 -6.10 -7.34
N SER A 216 8.25 -4.79 -7.09
CA SER A 216 9.36 -3.84 -7.19
C SER A 216 10.71 -4.27 -6.61
N SER A 217 10.75 -5.15 -5.60
CA SER A 217 11.99 -5.63 -5.01
C SER A 217 12.82 -6.47 -5.99
N TYR A 218 12.18 -6.99 -7.03
CA TYR A 218 12.81 -7.78 -8.10
C TYR A 218 13.16 -6.95 -9.33
N ASN A 219 12.46 -5.82 -9.55
CA ASN A 219 12.68 -4.92 -10.69
C ASN A 219 12.72 -5.66 -12.04
N ASP A 220 11.78 -6.59 -12.25
CA ASP A 220 11.75 -7.46 -13.41
C ASP A 220 10.96 -6.88 -14.58
N TYR A 221 11.67 -6.27 -15.54
CA TYR A 221 11.06 -5.65 -16.71
C TYR A 221 10.33 -6.63 -17.64
N ARG A 222 10.46 -7.97 -17.44
CA ARG A 222 9.68 -8.95 -18.20
C ARG A 222 8.18 -8.77 -17.98
N TYR A 223 7.74 -8.21 -16.85
CA TYR A 223 6.34 -7.82 -16.67
C TYR A 223 5.83 -6.88 -17.77
N LEU A 224 6.68 -5.97 -18.25
CA LEU A 224 6.32 -4.94 -19.24
C LEU A 224 6.66 -5.35 -20.69
N SER A 225 7.16 -6.57 -20.89
CA SER A 225 7.59 -7.03 -22.21
C SER A 225 6.41 -7.30 -23.16
N LYS A 226 6.70 -7.32 -24.46
CA LYS A 226 5.69 -7.62 -25.49
C LYS A 226 5.20 -9.05 -25.38
N GLU A 227 6.07 -9.97 -24.96
CA GLU A 227 5.81 -11.40 -24.81
C GLU A 227 4.82 -11.65 -23.67
N THR A 228 5.04 -11.07 -22.48
CA THR A 228 4.13 -11.19 -21.34
C THR A 228 2.77 -10.56 -21.65
N ARG A 229 2.78 -9.41 -22.33
CA ARG A 229 1.56 -8.74 -22.83
C ARG A 229 0.77 -9.63 -23.78
N ALA A 230 1.42 -10.18 -24.80
CA ALA A 230 0.81 -11.07 -25.78
C ALA A 230 0.28 -12.36 -25.13
N CYS A 231 0.99 -12.91 -24.14
CA CYS A 231 0.54 -14.07 -23.38
C CYS A 231 -0.76 -13.78 -22.63
N ARG A 232 -0.82 -12.68 -21.86
CA ARG A 232 -2.03 -12.24 -21.16
C ARG A 232 -3.17 -12.01 -22.14
N ASP A 233 -2.91 -11.30 -23.24
CA ASP A 233 -3.94 -10.97 -24.23
C ASP A 233 -4.50 -12.24 -24.88
N ARG A 234 -3.66 -13.22 -25.22
CA ARG A 234 -4.10 -14.53 -25.74
C ARG A 234 -5.06 -15.22 -24.77
N ILE A 235 -4.75 -15.23 -23.47
CA ILE A 235 -5.62 -15.83 -22.45
C ILE A 235 -6.95 -15.08 -22.37
N ARG A 236 -6.92 -13.75 -22.33
CA ARG A 236 -8.13 -12.93 -22.29
C ARG A 236 -9.03 -13.15 -23.52
N HIS A 237 -8.44 -13.25 -24.71
CA HIS A 237 -9.17 -13.51 -25.95
C HIS A 237 -9.63 -14.96 -26.13
N SER A 238 -9.22 -15.88 -25.24
CA SER A 238 -9.66 -17.29 -25.31
C SER A 238 -11.15 -17.48 -24.96
N GLY A 239 -11.81 -16.47 -24.38
CA GLY A 239 -13.22 -16.54 -23.98
C GLY A 239 -13.49 -17.31 -22.68
N CYS A 240 -12.44 -17.65 -21.91
CA CYS A 240 -12.61 -18.23 -20.58
C CYS A 240 -13.33 -17.25 -19.63
N ASP A 241 -13.96 -17.79 -18.58
CA ASP A 241 -14.49 -16.97 -17.49
C ASP A 241 -13.36 -16.18 -16.78
N LYS A 242 -13.71 -15.11 -16.05
CA LYS A 242 -12.74 -14.22 -15.40
C LYS A 242 -11.87 -14.93 -14.36
N CYS A 243 -12.41 -15.92 -13.65
CA CYS A 243 -11.64 -16.68 -12.66
C CYS A 243 -10.54 -17.49 -13.37
N THR A 244 -10.91 -18.17 -14.45
CA THR A 244 -9.98 -18.92 -15.29
C THR A 244 -8.97 -18.01 -16.01
N GLU A 245 -9.40 -16.84 -16.52
CA GLU A 245 -8.52 -15.82 -17.14
C GLU A 245 -7.38 -15.43 -16.18
N VAL A 246 -7.74 -15.03 -14.95
CA VAL A 246 -6.76 -14.60 -13.95
C VAL A 246 -5.82 -15.75 -13.59
N TYR A 247 -6.37 -16.90 -13.23
CA TYR A 247 -5.54 -18.02 -12.78
C TYR A 247 -4.56 -18.48 -13.86
N LYS A 248 -5.02 -18.67 -15.10
CA LYS A 248 -4.14 -19.03 -16.22
C LYS A 248 -3.11 -17.94 -16.49
N THR A 249 -3.44 -16.66 -16.34
CA THR A 249 -2.45 -15.59 -16.50
C THR A 249 -1.34 -15.71 -15.46
N HIS A 250 -1.65 -15.98 -14.18
CA HIS A 250 -0.64 -16.23 -13.16
C HIS A 250 0.25 -17.43 -13.51
N GLN A 251 -0.35 -18.55 -13.92
CA GLN A 251 0.38 -19.80 -14.18
C GLN A 251 1.18 -19.79 -15.49
N GLU A 252 0.62 -19.24 -16.57
CA GLU A 252 1.22 -19.31 -17.91
C GLU A 252 2.07 -18.09 -18.25
N CYS A 253 1.72 -16.90 -17.75
CA CYS A 253 2.36 -15.65 -18.15
C CYS A 253 3.22 -15.02 -17.06
N LEU A 254 2.89 -15.23 -15.78
CA LEU A 254 3.60 -14.60 -14.65
C LEU A 254 4.49 -15.58 -13.88
N ALA A 255 4.48 -16.86 -14.24
CA ALA A 255 5.33 -17.85 -13.60
C ALA A 255 6.82 -17.48 -13.73
N GLY A 256 7.53 -17.50 -12.60
CA GLY A 256 8.95 -17.13 -12.54
C GLY A 256 9.23 -15.63 -12.61
N LEU A 257 8.20 -14.79 -12.51
CA LEU A 257 8.32 -13.35 -12.29
C LEU A 257 8.06 -13.01 -10.81
N GLY A 258 8.83 -12.08 -10.25
CA GLY A 258 8.62 -11.57 -8.89
C GLY A 258 8.87 -12.60 -7.77
N GLU A 259 8.10 -12.50 -6.69
CA GLU A 259 8.20 -13.41 -5.53
C GLU A 259 7.51 -14.74 -5.84
N ASN A 260 8.30 -15.82 -5.86
CA ASN A 260 7.77 -17.18 -6.03
C ASN A 260 6.74 -17.50 -4.94
N GLY A 261 5.54 -17.90 -5.36
CA GLY A 261 4.46 -18.26 -4.45
C GLY A 261 3.88 -17.08 -3.66
N TYR A 262 4.01 -15.83 -4.14
CA TYR A 262 3.42 -14.66 -3.47
C TYR A 262 1.93 -14.86 -3.19
N THR A 263 1.14 -15.15 -4.23
CA THR A 263 -0.33 -15.25 -4.14
C THR A 263 -0.75 -16.46 -3.30
N SER A 264 -0.14 -17.63 -3.50
CA SER A 264 -0.42 -18.82 -2.67
C SER A 264 -0.01 -18.61 -1.20
N GLY A 265 1.06 -17.86 -0.94
CA GLY A 265 1.50 -17.50 0.40
C GLY A 265 0.52 -16.59 1.14
N ILE A 266 -0.03 -15.56 0.49
CA ILE A 266 -1.07 -14.71 1.11
C ILE A 266 -2.40 -15.46 1.29
N ILE A 267 -2.74 -16.39 0.39
CA ILE A 267 -3.90 -17.28 0.55
C ILE A 267 -3.72 -18.17 1.78
N THR A 268 -2.55 -18.78 1.93
CA THR A 268 -2.22 -19.66 3.07
C THR A 268 -2.36 -18.90 4.38
N ALA A 269 -1.76 -17.70 4.47
CA ALA A 269 -1.86 -16.86 5.65
C ALA A 269 -3.29 -16.38 5.91
N GLY A 270 -4.03 -15.99 4.87
CA GLY A 270 -5.44 -15.59 4.99
C GLY A 270 -6.34 -16.73 5.49
N ALA A 271 -6.09 -17.96 5.05
CA ALA A 271 -6.82 -19.14 5.49
C ALA A 271 -6.54 -19.49 6.96
N GLN A 272 -5.29 -19.32 7.41
CA GLN A 272 -4.94 -19.48 8.84
C GLN A 272 -5.69 -18.49 9.73
N ILE A 273 -5.81 -17.24 9.30
CA ILE A 273 -6.59 -16.21 10.01
C ILE A 273 -8.08 -16.60 10.02
N ALA A 274 -8.64 -17.02 8.87
CA ALA A 274 -10.04 -17.43 8.76
C ALA A 274 -10.40 -18.59 9.69
N LEU A 275 -9.55 -19.61 9.81
CA LEU A 275 -9.77 -20.72 10.74
C LEU A 275 -9.74 -20.26 12.20
N THR A 276 -8.79 -19.38 12.54
CA THR A 276 -8.66 -18.81 13.88
C THR A 276 -9.94 -18.08 14.29
N ASP A 277 -10.51 -17.27 13.39
CA ASP A 277 -11.73 -16.52 13.64
C ASP A 277 -12.98 -17.40 13.76
N LEU A 278 -12.99 -18.58 13.12
CA LEU A 278 -14.03 -19.59 13.30
C LEU A 278 -13.93 -20.35 14.64
N GLY A 279 -12.91 -20.07 15.46
CA GLY A 279 -12.62 -20.82 16.68
C GLY A 279 -12.05 -22.22 16.41
N VAL A 280 -11.68 -22.50 15.16
CA VAL A 280 -11.02 -23.73 14.76
C VAL A 280 -9.54 -23.53 14.99
N SER A 281 -9.06 -23.99 16.15
CA SER A 281 -7.62 -24.02 16.42
C SER A 281 -6.91 -24.74 15.27
N CYS A 282 -5.87 -24.12 14.71
CA CYS A 282 -4.92 -24.80 13.83
C CYS A 282 -4.24 -25.90 14.67
N ALA A 283 -4.88 -27.07 14.77
CA ALA A 283 -4.38 -28.18 15.54
C ALA A 283 -3.04 -28.62 14.94
N ALA A 284 -1.95 -28.31 15.65
CA ALA A 284 -0.78 -29.17 15.62
C ALA A 284 -1.24 -30.59 16.00
N GLU A 285 -0.67 -31.59 15.34
CA GLU A 285 -0.94 -33.01 15.61
C GLU A 285 -0.99 -33.30 17.12
N PRO A 286 -1.81 -34.28 17.56
CA PRO A 286 -1.97 -34.58 18.97
C PRO A 286 -0.64 -34.99 19.57
N VAL A 287 -0.02 -34.07 20.31
CA VAL A 287 1.05 -34.40 21.26
C VAL A 287 0.44 -35.36 22.26
N LYS A 288 0.96 -36.59 22.28
CA LYS A 288 0.59 -37.63 23.25
C LYS A 288 0.54 -37.03 24.65
N SER A 289 -0.59 -37.23 25.32
CA SER A 289 -0.86 -36.76 26.68
C SER A 289 0.29 -37.13 27.62
N CYS A 290 0.97 -36.12 28.16
CA CYS A 290 1.80 -36.33 29.34
C CYS A 290 0.90 -36.49 30.56
N THR A 291 1.17 -37.56 31.28
CA THR A 291 0.49 -38.08 32.46
C THR A 291 0.25 -37.02 33.53
N THR A 292 -0.95 -37.07 34.09
CA THR A 292 -1.43 -36.39 35.28
C THR A 292 -0.44 -36.51 36.44
N TYR A 293 0.02 -35.39 36.99
CA TYR A 293 0.53 -35.32 38.35
C TYR A 293 -0.37 -34.39 39.17
N GLN A 294 -0.89 -34.94 40.27
CA GLN A 294 -1.70 -34.21 41.25
C GLN A 294 -0.86 -33.22 42.08
N PRO A 295 -1.51 -32.21 42.68
CA PRO A 295 -0.84 -31.05 43.25
C PRO A 295 -0.34 -31.31 44.68
N TYR A 296 0.94 -31.03 44.92
CA TYR A 296 1.45 -30.86 46.28
C TYR A 296 1.48 -29.37 46.63
N HIS A 297 0.69 -29.03 47.65
CA HIS A 297 0.76 -27.75 48.36
C HIS A 297 2.14 -27.56 48.99
N HIS A 298 2.78 -26.42 48.76
CA HIS A 298 3.83 -25.92 49.64
C HIS A 298 3.68 -24.41 49.91
N PRO A 299 4.08 -23.97 51.12
CA PRO A 299 3.58 -22.76 51.77
C PRO A 299 4.24 -21.46 51.29
N THR A 300 3.47 -20.39 51.42
CA THR A 300 3.80 -18.97 51.20
C THR A 300 5.01 -18.50 52.02
N TYR A 301 5.98 -17.90 51.32
CA TYR A 301 6.99 -17.00 51.89
C TYR A 301 6.96 -15.64 51.15
N PRO A 302 7.27 -14.52 51.83
CA PRO A 302 7.08 -13.14 51.35
C PRO A 302 8.11 -12.72 50.27
N PRO A 303 7.85 -11.61 49.54
CA PRO A 303 8.45 -11.38 48.22
C PRO A 303 9.84 -10.75 48.30
N THR A 304 10.81 -11.38 47.63
CA THR A 304 12.13 -10.78 47.34
C THR A 304 12.14 -10.28 45.90
N LYS A 305 12.60 -9.04 45.71
CA LYS A 305 12.64 -8.27 44.45
C LYS A 305 13.22 -9.06 43.26
N PRO A 306 12.68 -8.89 42.02
CA PRO A 306 13.24 -9.52 40.84
C PRO A 306 14.50 -8.79 40.35
N THR A 307 15.59 -9.54 40.20
CA THR A 307 16.76 -9.15 39.41
C THR A 307 16.47 -9.45 37.94
N TYR A 308 16.25 -8.41 37.12
CA TYR A 308 16.09 -8.57 35.68
C TYR A 308 17.43 -8.94 35.05
N THR A 309 17.48 -10.11 34.40
CA THR A 309 18.58 -10.47 33.49
C THR A 309 18.14 -10.12 32.07
N THR A 310 18.84 -9.20 31.43
CA THR A 310 18.55 -8.73 30.07
C THR A 310 18.82 -9.85 29.06
N GLN A 311 17.76 -10.47 28.51
CA GLN A 311 17.88 -11.30 27.32
C GLN A 311 18.05 -10.39 26.09
N VAL A 312 19.24 -10.41 25.51
CA VAL A 312 19.55 -9.76 24.24
C VAL A 312 18.94 -10.60 23.13
N TYR A 313 17.84 -10.13 22.54
CA TYR A 313 17.31 -10.68 21.30
C TYR A 313 18.19 -10.20 20.14
N THR A 314 19.06 -11.08 19.64
CA THR A 314 19.76 -10.87 18.38
C THR A 314 18.75 -10.94 17.23
N THR A 315 18.37 -9.78 16.69
CA THR A 315 17.59 -9.68 15.46
C THR A 315 18.52 -9.83 14.26
N THR A 316 18.71 -11.06 13.79
CA THR A 316 19.30 -11.33 12.48
C THR A 316 18.33 -10.89 11.39
N LYS A 317 18.51 -9.66 10.88
CA LYS A 317 17.83 -9.21 9.65
C LYS A 317 18.30 -10.07 8.48
N LYS A 318 17.36 -10.67 7.72
CA LYS A 318 17.68 -11.35 6.46
C LYS A 318 18.16 -10.32 5.42
N PRO A 319 19.24 -10.58 4.66
CA PRO A 319 19.73 -9.67 3.63
C PRO A 319 18.78 -9.61 2.43
N CYS A 320 18.59 -8.40 1.90
CA CYS A 320 17.89 -8.14 0.64
C CYS A 320 18.79 -8.53 -0.55
N SER A 321 18.22 -9.11 -1.61
CA SER A 321 18.93 -9.53 -2.83
C SER A 321 19.68 -8.39 -3.55
N VAL A 322 19.37 -7.13 -3.23
CA VAL A 322 19.98 -5.93 -3.82
C VAL A 322 21.28 -5.51 -3.09
N CYS A 323 21.44 -5.87 -1.82
CA CYS A 323 22.59 -5.43 -1.00
C CYS A 323 23.62 -6.55 -0.79
N ASN A 324 23.98 -7.27 -1.85
CA ASN A 324 25.05 -8.25 -1.79
C ASN A 324 26.39 -7.53 -1.99
N ASN A 325 26.85 -6.83 -0.94
CA ASN A 325 28.25 -6.68 -0.52
C ASN A 325 28.41 -5.49 0.45
N ARG A 326 29.08 -5.79 1.59
CA ARG A 326 29.54 -4.89 2.68
C ARG A 326 28.49 -4.44 3.70
N TYR A 327 28.36 -5.22 4.77
CA TYR A 327 28.06 -4.68 6.09
C TYR A 327 29.17 -5.09 7.05
N GLU A 328 29.91 -4.10 7.54
CA GLU A 328 30.65 -4.21 8.80
C GLU A 328 29.66 -3.99 9.95
N ALA A 329 29.83 -4.72 11.04
CA ALA A 329 28.89 -4.71 12.16
C ALA A 329 28.81 -3.33 12.82
N ALA A 330 27.62 -2.73 12.83
CA ALA A 330 27.37 -1.48 13.53
C ALA A 330 27.51 -1.66 15.05
N LYS A 331 28.28 -0.78 15.70
CA LYS A 331 28.41 -0.73 17.16
C LYS A 331 27.14 -0.15 17.80
N PRO A 332 26.72 -0.62 19.00
CA PRO A 332 25.52 -0.12 19.67
C PRO A 332 25.70 1.33 20.14
N TYR A 333 24.72 2.18 19.88
CA TYR A 333 24.61 3.54 20.44
C TYR A 333 23.57 3.54 21.58
N PRO A 334 23.85 4.17 22.74
CA PRO A 334 22.87 4.31 23.81
C PRO A 334 21.91 5.47 23.51
N SER A 335 20.60 5.24 23.68
CA SER A 335 19.55 6.25 23.56
C SER A 335 19.21 6.82 24.94
N PRO A 336 19.10 8.15 25.14
CA PRO A 336 18.68 8.73 26.41
C PRO A 336 17.16 8.60 26.60
N VAL A 337 16.76 7.93 27.68
CA VAL A 337 15.37 7.82 28.14
C VAL A 337 14.95 9.14 28.77
N ALA A 338 13.97 9.82 28.18
CA ALA A 338 13.27 10.94 28.83
C ALA A 338 12.18 10.36 29.76
N SER A 339 12.37 10.56 31.05
CA SER A 339 11.41 10.25 32.10
C SER A 339 10.16 11.13 31.97
N VAL A 340 8.98 10.51 31.87
CA VAL A 340 7.68 11.18 32.03
C VAL A 340 7.07 10.68 33.33
N GLU A 341 7.01 11.54 34.36
CA GLU A 341 6.22 11.30 35.57
C GLU A 341 4.72 11.50 35.27
N PRO A 342 3.82 10.67 35.82
CA PRO A 342 2.37 10.84 35.63
C PRO A 342 1.82 11.96 36.52
N ALA A 343 1.09 12.89 35.90
CA ALA A 343 0.42 13.98 36.60
C ALA A 343 -0.73 13.49 37.50
N VAL A 344 -0.72 13.97 38.74
CA VAL A 344 -1.72 13.76 39.79
C VAL A 344 -3.06 14.40 39.42
N ALA A 345 -4.15 13.68 39.68
CA ALA A 345 -5.52 14.15 39.50
C ALA A 345 -5.83 15.38 40.38
N LEU A 346 -6.31 16.47 39.78
CA LEU A 346 -6.84 17.62 40.51
C LEU A 346 -8.35 17.76 40.29
N SER A 347 -9.06 17.78 41.41
CA SER A 347 -10.50 17.99 41.54
C SER A 347 -10.91 19.40 41.13
N TYR A 348 -11.95 19.53 40.31
CA TYR A 348 -12.58 20.81 40.03
C TYR A 348 -13.44 21.26 41.21
N SER A 349 -13.07 22.39 41.82
CA SER A 349 -13.96 23.17 42.69
C SER A 349 -14.14 24.57 42.11
N SER A 350 -15.40 24.97 42.07
CA SER A 350 -15.94 26.17 41.44
C SER A 350 -15.47 27.46 42.13
N ARG A 351 -14.85 28.39 41.39
CA ARG A 351 -14.80 29.82 41.75
C ARG A 351 -14.73 30.71 40.49
N LYS A 352 -15.66 31.66 40.42
CA LYS A 352 -15.67 32.79 39.47
C LYS A 352 -14.46 33.71 39.71
N PRO A 353 -14.03 34.44 38.66
CA PRO A 353 -13.53 35.79 38.88
C PRO A 353 -14.22 36.87 38.04
N SER A 354 -14.10 38.06 38.62
CA SER A 354 -14.62 39.38 38.31
C SER A 354 -13.93 40.06 37.10
N THR A 355 -14.67 41.01 36.54
CA THR A 355 -14.29 42.18 35.69
C THR A 355 -12.87 42.71 35.91
N THR A 356 -12.12 43.22 34.91
CA THR A 356 -12.31 44.54 34.26
C THR A 356 -11.44 44.72 32.98
N CYS A 357 -12.02 45.38 31.96
CA CYS A 357 -11.49 46.20 30.84
C CYS A 357 -10.09 46.00 30.20
N SER A 358 -10.07 45.81 28.87
CA SER A 358 -9.81 46.90 27.91
C SER A 358 -10.31 46.57 26.49
N LYS A 359 -10.96 47.55 25.87
CA LYS A 359 -11.58 47.51 24.53
C LYS A 359 -10.56 47.81 23.43
N GLY A 360 -10.71 47.17 22.27
CA GLY A 360 -10.05 47.56 21.02
C GLY A 360 -10.54 46.76 19.81
N SER A 361 -11.58 47.27 19.15
CA SER A 361 -12.11 46.98 17.80
C SER A 361 -12.52 45.54 17.41
N MET A 362 -13.84 45.36 17.30
CA MET A 362 -14.50 44.30 16.54
C MET A 362 -14.26 44.46 15.03
N GLY A 363 -14.05 43.33 14.35
CA GLY A 363 -14.43 43.11 12.96
C GLY A 363 -15.17 41.77 12.89
N GLN A 364 -16.49 41.81 12.72
CA GLN A 364 -17.37 40.64 12.69
C GLN A 364 -17.22 39.84 11.39
N VAL A 365 -17.04 38.54 11.57
CA VAL A 365 -17.87 37.45 11.00
C VAL A 365 -18.22 37.52 9.52
N TYR A 366 -17.62 36.62 8.73
CA TYR A 366 -18.38 35.71 7.88
C TYR A 366 -17.92 34.27 8.13
N ASN A 367 -18.80 33.50 8.78
CA ASN A 367 -18.83 32.05 8.66
C ASN A 367 -19.22 31.71 7.21
N LEU A 368 -18.30 31.15 6.44
CA LEU A 368 -18.63 30.42 5.22
C LEU A 368 -18.24 28.94 5.44
N PRO A 369 -19.15 27.99 5.15
CA PRO A 369 -18.86 26.59 5.31
C PRO A 369 -17.76 26.16 4.33
N PHE A 370 -16.81 25.39 4.84
CA PHE A 370 -15.78 24.71 4.07
C PHE A 370 -16.42 23.98 2.88
N VAL A 371 -16.16 24.48 1.68
CA VAL A 371 -16.38 23.71 0.45
C VAL A 371 -15.33 22.60 0.49
N ALA A 372 -15.79 21.37 0.77
CA ALA A 372 -14.99 20.18 0.54
C ALA A 372 -14.45 20.25 -0.89
N TYR A 373 -13.13 20.30 -1.04
CA TYR A 373 -12.46 20.15 -2.32
C TYR A 373 -12.77 18.73 -2.82
N ARG A 374 -13.90 18.56 -3.52
CA ARG A 374 -14.06 17.45 -4.44
C ARG A 374 -13.08 17.73 -5.57
N GLY A 375 -11.92 17.09 -5.50
CA GLY A 375 -11.03 16.98 -6.64
C GLY A 375 -11.86 16.55 -7.86
N PRO A 376 -11.64 17.14 -9.05
CA PRO A 376 -12.34 16.70 -10.24
C PRO A 376 -12.12 15.19 -10.39
N SER A 377 -13.20 14.44 -10.59
CA SER A 377 -13.08 13.07 -11.09
C SER A 377 -12.40 13.17 -12.45
N CYS A 378 -11.08 12.96 -12.48
CA CYS A 378 -10.31 12.94 -13.70
C CYS A 378 -10.73 11.72 -14.51
N SER A 379 -11.74 11.87 -15.39
CA SER A 379 -11.93 10.95 -16.50
C SER A 379 -10.82 11.23 -17.51
N CYS A 380 -9.60 10.79 -17.18
CA CYS A 380 -8.45 11.00 -18.02
C CYS A 380 -8.53 10.02 -19.20
N LYS A 381 -9.27 10.39 -20.25
CA LYS A 381 -9.41 9.61 -21.50
C LYS A 381 -8.05 9.30 -22.16
N ARG A 382 -6.96 9.98 -21.78
CA ARG A 382 -5.58 9.68 -22.18
C ARG A 382 -4.93 8.50 -21.45
N CYS A 383 -5.48 8.03 -20.33
CA CYS A 383 -4.92 6.90 -19.59
C CYS A 383 -5.29 5.54 -20.20
N ALA A 384 -6.35 5.45 -21.01
CA ALA A 384 -6.68 4.22 -21.73
C ALA A 384 -5.57 3.82 -22.73
N ALA A 385 -4.82 4.80 -23.24
CA ALA A 385 -3.70 4.55 -24.16
C ALA A 385 -2.42 4.06 -23.46
N ARG A 386 -2.34 4.09 -22.12
CA ARG A 386 -1.22 3.53 -21.34
C ARG A 386 -1.29 2.01 -21.15
N GLN A 387 -2.31 1.36 -21.72
CA GLN A 387 -2.43 -0.10 -21.75
C GLN A 387 -2.03 -0.73 -23.10
N HIS A 388 -1.44 0.06 -24.01
CA HIS A 388 -0.89 -0.41 -25.29
C HIS A 388 0.62 -0.63 -25.26
#